data_AF-A0A7J7NIM1-F1
#
_entry.id   AF-A0A7J7NIM1-F1
#
_cell.length_a   1.000
_cell.length_b   1.000
_cell.length_c   1.000
_cell.angle_alpha   90.00
_cell.angle_beta   90.00
_cell.angle_gamma   90.00
#
_symmetry.space_group_name_H-M   'P 1'
#
loop_
_entity.id
_entity.type
_entity.pdbx_description
1 polymer ?
#
loop_
_entity_poly.entity_id
_entity_poly.type
_entity_poly.pdbx_seq_one_letter_code
_entity_poly.pdbx_strand_id
1 'polypeptide(L)' 'MATFEIYRKSTIGMCLTETLDELVTEGHLTPDVALLALVQFDKSMTEALETQVKSKVTIKIDTYVKDFMAVGRVIAD' A
#
# COMPACT_ATOMS: atom_id res chain seq x y z
N MET A 1 14.46 4.80 2.98
CA MET A 1 13.41 4.61 1.95
C MET A 1 12.08 4.77 2.64
N ALA A 2 11.21 5.65 2.13
CA ALA A 2 9.86 5.78 2.66
C ALA A 2 9.07 4.53 2.26
N THR A 3 8.64 3.76 3.25
CA THR A 3 7.73 2.62 3.05
C THR A 3 6.31 3.15 2.89
N PHE A 4 5.62 2.73 1.84
CA PHE A 4 4.27 3.19 1.57
C PHE A 4 3.25 2.25 2.20
N GLU A 5 2.55 2.74 3.23
CA GLU A 5 1.42 2.01 3.85
C GLU A 5 0.23 1.84 2.89
N ILE A 6 0.24 2.54 1.73
CA ILE A 6 -0.81 2.43 0.72
C ILE A 6 -1.00 0.99 0.23
N TYR A 7 0.07 0.18 0.22
CA TYR A 7 0.01 -1.21 -0.24
C TYR A 7 -0.73 -2.11 0.74
N ARG A 8 -0.95 -1.69 1.99
CA ARG A 8 -1.81 -2.43 2.94
C ARG A 8 -3.27 -2.46 2.48
N LYS A 9 -3.70 -1.51 1.64
CA LYS A 9 -5.05 -1.51 1.02
C LYS A 9 -5.16 -2.38 -0.24
N SER A 10 -4.06 -2.97 -0.70
CA SER A 10 -4.11 -3.98 -1.76
C SER A 10 -4.76 -5.26 -1.24
N THR A 11 -5.26 -6.11 -2.13
CA THR A 11 -5.87 -7.39 -1.72
C THR A 11 -4.96 -8.21 -0.81
N ILE A 12 -3.67 -8.31 -1.15
CA ILE A 12 -2.70 -9.05 -0.32
C ILE A 12 -2.45 -8.39 1.04
N GLY A 13 -2.42 -7.05 1.07
CA GLY A 13 -2.26 -6.28 2.32
C GLY A 13 -3.47 -6.37 3.25
N MET A 14 -4.69 -6.39 2.69
CA MET A 14 -5.92 -6.57 3.44
C MET A 14 -5.98 -7.97 4.06
N CYS A 15 -5.74 -9.01 3.27
CA CYS A 15 -5.69 -10.38 3.80
C CYS A 15 -4.64 -10.54 4.90
N LEU A 16 -3.45 -9.94 4.75
CA LEU A 16 -2.43 -9.97 5.79
C LEU A 16 -2.91 -9.28 7.07
N THR A 17 -3.53 -8.11 6.96
CA THR A 17 -4.06 -7.36 8.12
C THR A 17 -5.15 -8.15 8.84
N GLU A 18 -6.08 -8.75 8.09
CA GLU A 18 -7.16 -9.59 8.64
C GLU A 18 -6.60 -10.79 9.40
N THR A 19 -5.64 -11.53 8.80
CA THR A 19 -4.99 -12.67 9.48
C THR A 19 -4.23 -12.25 10.73
N LEU A 20 -3.53 -11.11 10.70
CA LEU A 20 -2.83 -10.60 11.89
C LEU A 20 -3.80 -10.21 13.00
N ASP A 21 -4.95 -9.63 12.67
CA ASP A 21 -5.98 -9.25 13.64
C ASP A 21 -6.64 -10.48 14.28
N GLU A 22 -6.92 -11.52 13.49
CA GLU A 22 -7.38 -12.82 14.00
C GLU A 22 -6.37 -13.42 15.00
N LEU A 23 -5.09 -13.48 14.63
CA LEU A 23 -4.04 -14.04 15.49
C LEU A 23 -3.82 -13.23 16.78
N VAL A 24 -4.01 -11.91 16.74
CA VAL A 24 -3.98 -11.07 17.95
C VAL A 24 -5.21 -11.33 18.82
N THR A 25 -6.39 -11.46 18.21
CA THR A 25 -7.65 -11.73 18.91
C THR A 25 -7.63 -13.10 19.59
N GLU A 26 -7.05 -14.12 18.95
CA GLU A 26 -6.87 -15.46 19.51
C GLU A 26 -5.76 -15.54 20.57
N GLY A 27 -4.99 -14.47 20.76
CA GLY A 27 -3.89 -14.40 21.73
C GLY A 27 -2.60 -15.11 21.29
N HIS A 28 -2.49 -15.46 20.00
CA HIS A 28 -1.28 -16.05 19.42
C HIS A 28 -0.18 -15.03 19.15
N LEU A 29 -0.55 -13.77 18.91
CA LEU A 29 0.37 -12.66 18.67
C LEU A 29 0.06 -11.46 19.57
N THR A 30 1.10 -10.69 19.91
CA THR A 30 0.90 -9.37 20.52
C THR A 30 0.68 -8.31 19.43
N PRO A 31 -0.05 -7.22 19.75
CA PRO A 31 -0.26 -6.12 18.80
C PRO A 31 1.04 -5.53 18.25
N ASP A 32 2.08 -5.42 19.08
CA ASP A 32 3.39 -4.91 18.67
C ASP A 32 4.06 -5.78 17.60
N VAL A 33 3.93 -7.11 17.70
CA VAL A 33 4.53 -8.04 16.73
C VAL A 33 3.77 -8.00 15.41
N ALA A 34 2.43 -7.90 15.46
CA ALA A 34 1.62 -7.71 14.26
C ALA A 34 2.00 -6.41 13.52
N LEU A 35 2.23 -5.32 14.25
CA LEU A 35 2.68 -4.05 13.66
C LEU A 35 4.05 -4.19 13.00
N LEU A 36 4.99 -4.89 13.62
CA LEU A 36 6.31 -5.16 13.03
C LEU A 36 6.21 -5.98 11.73
N ALA A 37 5.28 -6.94 11.66
CA ALA A 37 5.02 -7.69 10.45
C ALA A 37 4.48 -6.80 9.32
N LEU A 38 3.60 -5.84 9.64
CA LEU A 38 3.12 -4.85 8.67
C LEU A 38 4.23 -3.91 8.18
N VAL A 39 5.11 -3.46 9.08
CA VAL A 39 6.29 -2.65 8.70
C VAL A 39 7.22 -3.42 7.76
N GLN A 40 7.45 -4.70 8.04
CA GLN A 40 8.26 -5.56 7.17
C GLN A 40 7.58 -5.80 5.82
N PHE A 41 6.24 -5.96 5.81
CA PHE A 41 5.46 -6.08 4.59
C PHE A 41 5.63 -4.84 3.70
N ASP A 42 5.51 -3.63 4.25
CA ASP A 42 5.66 -2.39 3.46
C ASP A 42 7.04 -2.33 2.79
N LYS A 43 8.09 -2.74 3.51
CA LYS A 43 9.47 -2.75 3.01
C LYS A 43 9.63 -3.75 1.87
N SER A 44 9.23 -5.00 2.11
CA SER A 44 9.33 -6.07 1.11
C SER A 44 8.52 -5.76 -0.14
N MET A 45 7.35 -5.15 0.00
CA MET A 45 6.49 -4.80 -1.13
C MET A 45 7.10 -3.69 -1.99
N THR A 46 7.63 -2.64 -1.34
CA THR A 46 8.31 -1.54 -2.04
C THR A 46 9.52 -2.06 -2.82
N GLU A 47 10.34 -2.90 -2.19
CA GLU A 47 11.51 -3.52 -2.82
C GLU A 47 11.14 -4.44 -3.98
N ALA A 48 10.10 -5.27 -3.82
CA ALA A 48 9.65 -6.19 -4.87
C ALA A 48 9.10 -5.44 -6.09
N LEU A 49 8.34 -4.36 -5.89
CA LEU A 49 7.83 -3.54 -6.98
C LEU A 49 8.97 -2.83 -7.72
N GLU A 50 9.97 -2.32 -7.01
CA GLU A 50 11.11 -1.63 -7.64
C GLU A 50 12.02 -2.59 -8.41
N THR A 51 12.28 -3.78 -7.86
CA THR A 51 13.28 -4.70 -8.40
C THR A 51 12.71 -5.71 -9.41
N GLN A 52 11.48 -6.18 -9.19
CA GLN A 52 10.88 -7.29 -9.96
C GLN A 52 9.86 -6.82 -10.99
N VAL A 53 9.17 -5.68 -10.75
CA VAL A 53 8.13 -5.19 -11.67
C VAL A 53 8.70 -4.16 -12.63
N LYS A 54 8.97 -4.60 -13.88
CA LYS A 54 9.43 -3.73 -14.98
C LYS A 54 8.33 -3.40 -15.99
N SER A 55 7.13 -3.92 -15.75
CA SER A 55 5.99 -3.80 -16.66
C SER A 55 5.50 -2.36 -16.74
N LYS A 56 5.52 -1.78 -17.93
CA LYS A 56 5.00 -0.43 -18.19
C LYS A 56 3.53 -0.52 -18.62
N VAL A 57 2.64 0.06 -17.83
CA VAL A 57 1.22 0.16 -18.16
C VAL A 57 0.96 1.54 -18.77
N THR A 58 0.29 1.58 -19.92
CA THR A 58 -0.20 2.82 -20.53
C THR A 58 -1.71 2.91 -20.32
N ILE A 59 -2.14 3.84 -19.48
CA ILE A 59 -3.56 4.06 -19.19
C ILE A 59 -4.06 5.16 -20.13
N LYS A 60 -5.01 4.83 -21.00
CA LYS A 60 -5.74 5.83 -21.80
C LYS A 60 -6.91 6.33 -20.97
N ILE A 61 -6.88 7.60 -20.58
CA ILE A 61 -7.97 8.24 -19.84
C ILE A 61 -8.83 8.99 -20.85
N ASP A 62 -10.00 8.43 -21.18
CA ASP A 62 -11.06 9.20 -21.84
C ASP A 62 -11.75 10.04 -20.77
N THR A 63 -11.84 11.35 -20.98
CA THR A 63 -11.96 12.35 -19.90
C THR A 63 -13.32 12.32 -19.20
N TYR A 64 -13.33 11.90 -17.93
CA TYR A 64 -14.25 12.40 -16.90
C TYR A 64 -13.49 12.66 -15.59
N VAL A 65 -12.43 13.48 -15.65
CA VAL A 65 -11.70 13.88 -14.43
C VAL A 65 -11.55 15.39 -14.40
N LYS A 66 -12.67 16.08 -14.13
CA LYS A 66 -12.66 17.52 -13.86
C LYS A 66 -12.03 17.86 -12.50
N ASP A 67 -12.03 16.92 -11.55
CA ASP A 67 -11.54 17.17 -10.18
C ASP A 67 -10.03 16.96 -9.98
N PHE A 68 -9.37 16.15 -10.80
CA PHE A 68 -7.93 15.83 -10.61
C PHE A 68 -7.00 16.95 -11.07
N MET A 69 -7.42 17.79 -12.03
CA MET A 69 -6.63 18.95 -12.49
C MET A 69 -6.73 20.17 -11.58
N ALA A 70 -7.71 20.25 -10.67
CA ALA A 70 -7.85 21.38 -9.76
C ALA A 70 -6.79 21.34 -8.64
N VAL A 71 -6.44 20.14 -8.16
CA VAL A 71 -5.47 19.96 -7.08
C VAL A 71 -4.03 20.19 -7.56
N GLY A 72 -3.71 19.80 -8.80
CA GLY A 72 -2.36 19.97 -9.37
C GLY A 72 -1.96 21.42 -9.66
N ARG A 73 -2.91 22.35 -9.72
CA ARG A 73 -2.65 23.78 -9.99
C ARG A 73 -2.37 24.59 -8.72
N VAL A 74 -2.76 24.10 -7.55
CA VAL A 74 -2.58 24.80 -6.25
C VAL A 74 -1.18 24.60 -5.66
N ILE A 75 -0.43 23.59 -6.13
CA ILE A 75 0.94 23.31 -5.66
C ILE A 75 2.00 23.94 -6.59
N ALA A 76 1.56 24.59 -7.68
CA ALA A 76 2.43 25.18 -8.70
C ALA A 76 2.42 26.72 -8.70
N ASP A 77 1.78 27.35 -7.71
CA ASP A 77 1.82 28.81 -7.46
C ASP A 77 2.45 29.09 -6.09
#